data_AF-A0AAE8MCY7-F1
#
_entry.id   AF-A0AAE8MCY7-F1
#
_cell.length_a   1.000
_cell.length_b   1.000
_cell.length_c   1.000
_cell.angle_alpha   90.00
_cell.angle_beta   90.00
_cell.angle_gamma   90.00
#
_symmetry.space_group_name_H-M   'P 1'
#
loop_
_entity.id
_entity.type
_entity.pdbx_description
1 polymer ?
#
loop_
_entity_poly.entity_id
_entity_poly.type
_entity_poly.pdbx_seq_one_letter_code
_entity_poly.pdbx_strand_id
1 'polypeptide(L)'
;MHRLGEFVNLAERYDITLLHAEDDTDIPMEHSIKLYREAIRAAEDAKGLTGNEEALVDSIGKAEKSRGEGGSLTVWSTNKGDIRLEILKYGVHNKIMSYPATGLAISRAFASVSRRVGSP
;
A
#
# COMPACT_ATOMS: atom_id res chain seq x y z
N MET A 1 -7.98 5.15 -18.40
CA MET A 1 -6.94 4.65 -17.46
C MET A 1 -6.89 5.66 -16.33
N HIS A 2 -7.29 5.30 -15.12
CA HIS A 2 -7.29 6.23 -13.98
C HIS A 2 -5.93 6.17 -13.27
N ARG A 3 -5.39 7.33 -12.89
CA ARG A 3 -4.19 7.40 -12.04
C ARG A 3 -4.53 6.90 -10.62
N LEU A 4 -3.52 6.49 -9.83
CA LEU A 4 -3.77 5.92 -8.50
C LEU A 4 -4.61 6.84 -7.59
N GLY A 5 -4.33 8.14 -7.56
CA GLY A 5 -5.13 9.11 -6.80
C GLY A 5 -6.58 9.24 -7.28
N GLU A 6 -6.81 9.21 -8.60
CA GLU A 6 -8.18 9.18 -9.16
C GLU A 6 -8.91 7.90 -8.75
N PHE A 7 -8.22 6.76 -8.78
CA PHE A 7 -8.78 5.48 -8.34
C PHE A 7 -9.18 5.52 -6.85
N VAL A 8 -8.30 6.01 -5.97
CA VAL A 8 -8.58 6.18 -4.53
C VAL A 8 -9.80 7.07 -4.30
N ASN A 9 -9.93 8.15 -5.09
CA ASN A 9 -11.04 9.10 -4.96
C ASN A 9 -12.36 8.53 -5.49
N LEU A 10 -12.35 7.87 -6.64
CA LEU A 10 -13.56 7.43 -7.35
C LEU A 10 -14.06 6.05 -6.90
N ALA A 11 -13.18 5.17 -6.45
CA ALA A 11 -13.57 3.83 -6.04
C ALA A 11 -14.45 3.89 -4.77
N GLU A 12 -15.50 3.06 -4.76
CA GLU A 12 -16.36 2.87 -3.58
C GLU A 12 -15.58 2.18 -2.45
N ARG A 13 -14.76 1.19 -2.81
CA ARG A 13 -13.94 0.35 -1.92
C ARG A 13 -12.63 0.00 -2.64
N TYR A 14 -11.56 -0.25 -1.87
CA TYR A 14 -10.30 -0.73 -2.41
C TYR A 14 -9.50 -1.56 -1.40
N ASP A 15 -8.60 -2.39 -1.91
CA ASP A 15 -7.46 -2.94 -1.17
C ASP A 15 -6.24 -2.79 -2.09
N ILE A 16 -5.36 -1.86 -1.74
CA ILE A 16 -4.21 -1.47 -2.57
C ILE A 16 -2.96 -1.96 -1.88
N THR A 17 -2.15 -2.75 -2.56
CA THR A 17 -0.83 -3.15 -2.09
C THR A 17 0.23 -2.72 -3.09
N LEU A 18 1.16 -1.90 -2.64
CA LEU A 18 2.42 -1.60 -3.32
C LEU A 18 3.48 -2.55 -2.75
N LEU A 19 4.01 -3.42 -3.60
CA LEU A 19 4.98 -4.45 -3.23
C LEU A 19 6.28 -4.20 -3.98
N HIS A 20 7.39 -4.09 -3.26
CA HIS A 20 8.72 -3.80 -3.84
C HIS A 20 9.81 -4.60 -3.12
N ALA A 21 10.95 -4.84 -3.77
CA ALA A 21 12.13 -5.42 -3.13
C ALA A 21 13.22 -4.36 -2.91
N GLU A 22 13.85 -4.31 -1.73
CA GLU A 22 14.96 -3.37 -1.47
C GLU A 22 16.16 -3.61 -2.39
N ASP A 23 16.38 -4.85 -2.80
CA ASP A 23 17.47 -5.27 -3.70
C ASP A 23 17.10 -5.19 -5.19
N ASP A 24 15.99 -4.52 -5.56
CA ASP A 24 15.68 -4.19 -6.94
C ASP A 24 16.61 -3.07 -7.45
N THR A 25 17.56 -3.42 -8.30
CA THR A 25 18.50 -2.49 -8.94
C THR A 25 17.96 -1.83 -10.21
N ASP A 26 16.83 -2.31 -10.74
CA ASP A 26 16.22 -1.79 -11.97
C ASP A 26 15.29 -0.62 -11.64
N ILE A 27 14.51 -0.74 -10.55
CA ILE A 27 13.59 0.31 -10.07
C ILE A 27 13.84 0.61 -8.58
N PRO A 28 14.29 1.85 -8.25
CA PRO A 28 14.46 2.26 -6.86
C PRO A 28 13.17 2.19 -6.03
N MET A 29 13.24 1.65 -4.82
CA MET A 29 12.08 1.47 -3.93
C MET A 29 11.44 2.80 -3.50
N GLU A 30 12.18 3.90 -3.56
CA GLU A 30 11.73 5.25 -3.26
C GLU A 30 10.54 5.66 -4.14
N HIS A 31 10.43 5.10 -5.34
CA HIS A 31 9.27 5.32 -6.21
C HIS A 31 8.00 4.73 -5.62
N SER A 32 8.06 3.53 -5.05
CA SER A 32 6.92 2.88 -4.37
C SER A 32 6.57 3.61 -3.07
N ILE A 33 7.57 4.07 -2.30
CA ILE A 33 7.35 4.89 -1.10
C ILE A 33 6.65 6.20 -1.46
N LYS A 34 7.09 6.88 -2.51
CA LYS A 34 6.45 8.12 -2.98
C LYS A 34 5.02 7.86 -3.42
N LEU A 35 4.78 6.81 -4.20
CA LEU A 35 3.44 6.46 -4.68
C LEU A 35 2.48 6.12 -3.51
N TYR A 36 2.99 5.45 -2.47
CA TYR A 36 2.25 5.17 -1.24
C TYR A 36 1.81 6.46 -0.52
N ARG A 37 2.74 7.41 -0.35
CA ARG A 37 2.45 8.71 0.28
C ARG A 37 1.38 9.48 -0.48
N GLU A 38 1.48 9.55 -1.81
CA GLU A 38 0.48 10.22 -2.65
C GLU A 38 -0.89 9.54 -2.59
N ALA A 39 -0.93 8.21 -2.51
CA ALA A 39 -2.19 7.48 -2.37
C ALA A 39 -2.88 7.79 -1.03
N ILE A 40 -2.12 7.84 0.07
CA ILE A 40 -2.65 8.26 1.38
C ILE A 40 -3.11 9.70 1.34
N ARG A 41 -2.30 10.60 0.77
CA ARG A 41 -2.66 12.00 0.62
C ARG A 41 -3.99 12.15 -0.11
N ALA A 42 -4.19 11.48 -1.24
CA ALA A 42 -5.47 11.48 -1.95
C ALA A 42 -6.62 10.97 -1.06
N ALA A 43 -6.39 9.90 -0.27
CA ALA A 43 -7.40 9.35 0.62
C ALA A 43 -7.77 10.27 1.80
N GLU A 44 -6.82 11.03 2.35
CA GLU A 44 -7.04 11.98 3.44
C GLU A 44 -7.58 13.33 2.94
N ASP A 45 -7.11 13.81 1.78
CA ASP A 45 -7.63 15.02 1.12
C ASP A 45 -9.12 14.84 0.79
N ALA A 46 -9.55 13.65 0.38
CA ALA A 46 -10.96 13.31 0.16
C ALA A 46 -11.82 13.42 1.44
N LYS A 47 -11.21 13.39 2.63
CA LYS A 47 -11.90 13.60 3.92
C LYS A 47 -11.92 15.07 4.36
N GLY A 48 -11.33 15.98 3.57
CA GLY A 48 -11.15 17.38 3.97
C GLY A 48 -10.14 17.57 5.11
N LEU A 49 -9.32 16.55 5.39
CA LEU A 49 -8.27 16.58 6.40
C LEU A 49 -6.96 17.02 5.73
N THR A 50 -6.89 18.27 5.29
CA THR A 50 -5.61 18.87 4.85
C THR A 50 -4.73 19.08 6.08
N GLY A 51 -4.06 18.02 6.50
CA GLY A 51 -3.06 18.03 7.58
C GLY A 51 -1.68 18.44 7.09
N ASN A 52 -0.85 18.90 8.02
CA ASN A 52 0.57 19.18 7.80
C ASN A 52 1.27 17.95 7.18
N GLU A 53 1.93 18.13 6.03
CA GLU A 53 2.65 17.09 5.30
C GLU A 53 3.72 16.38 6.16
N GLU A 54 4.38 17.12 7.06
CA GLU A 54 5.34 16.56 8.01
C GLU A 54 4.66 15.60 9.00
N ALA A 55 3.46 15.95 9.49
CA ALA A 55 2.71 15.11 10.41
C ALA A 55 2.23 13.82 9.74
N LEU A 56 1.94 13.86 8.44
CA LEU A 56 1.59 12.69 7.66
C LEU A 56 2.80 11.75 7.49
N VAL A 57 3.97 12.30 7.14
CA VAL A 57 5.22 11.54 7.02
C VAL A 57 5.58 10.86 8.34
N ASP A 58 5.48 11.59 9.45
CA ASP A 58 5.73 11.04 10.80
C ASP A 58 4.76 9.91 11.14
N SER A 59 3.49 10.07 10.79
CA SER A 59 2.45 9.06 11.04
C SER A 59 2.68 7.80 10.21
N ILE A 60 3.11 7.96 8.95
CA ILE A 60 3.51 6.85 8.08
C ILE A 60 4.71 6.10 8.66
N GLY A 61 5.74 6.81 9.13
CA GLY A 61 6.91 6.20 9.76
C GLY A 61 6.55 5.41 11.02
N LYS A 62 5.64 5.92 11.85
CA LYS A 62 5.15 5.21 13.06
C LYS A 62 4.29 3.98 12.72
N ALA A 63 3.64 3.96 11.57
CA ALA A 63 2.82 2.84 11.13
C ALA A 63 3.67 1.70 10.52
N GLU A 64 4.93 1.96 10.18
CA GLU A 64 5.83 0.96 9.61
C GLU A 64 6.20 -0.10 10.65
N LYS A 65 6.07 -1.36 10.25
CA LYS A 65 6.45 -2.52 11.06
C LYS A 65 7.59 -3.25 10.38
N SER A 66 8.75 -3.27 11.03
CA SER A 66 9.87 -4.11 10.61
C SER A 66 9.52 -5.59 10.79
N ARG A 67 9.96 -6.41 9.84
CA ARG A 67 9.84 -7.87 9.81
C ARG A 67 11.22 -8.53 9.73
N GLY A 68 12.29 -7.81 10.11
CA GLY A 68 13.68 -8.28 10.00
C GLY A 68 14.03 -8.57 8.54
N GLU A 69 14.56 -9.77 8.28
CA GLU A 69 14.88 -10.24 6.91
C GLU A 69 13.66 -10.40 6.00
N GLY A 70 12.45 -10.31 6.54
CA GLY A 70 11.21 -10.21 5.76
C GLY A 70 10.96 -8.80 5.18
N GLY A 71 11.77 -7.80 5.52
CA GLY A 71 11.61 -6.40 5.12
C GLY A 71 10.68 -5.61 6.05
N SER A 72 9.80 -4.78 5.51
CA SER A 72 8.86 -3.95 6.27
C SER A 72 7.44 -3.98 5.71
N LEU A 73 6.48 -3.66 6.57
CA LEU A 73 5.07 -3.56 6.22
C LEU A 73 4.46 -2.32 6.86
N THR A 74 3.88 -1.47 6.03
CA THR A 74 3.17 -0.26 6.45
C THR A 74 1.74 -0.34 5.92
N VAL A 75 0.76 -0.09 6.80
CA VAL A 75 -0.66 -0.20 6.47
C VAL A 75 -1.36 1.08 6.90
N TRP A 76 -2.06 1.71 5.95
CA TRP A 76 -2.93 2.82 6.20
C TRP A 76 -4.38 2.42 5.95
N SER A 77 -5.16 2.34 7.03
CA SER A 77 -6.58 1.99 6.94
C SER A 77 -7.43 3.23 6.72
N THR A 78 -8.38 3.12 5.79
CA THR A 78 -9.34 4.16 5.44
C THR A 78 -10.76 3.63 5.56
N ASN A 79 -11.76 4.50 5.41
CA ASN A 79 -13.16 4.09 5.35
C ASN A 79 -13.51 3.25 4.10
N LYS A 80 -12.71 3.37 3.02
CA LYS A 80 -12.88 2.61 1.77
C LYS A 80 -12.10 1.29 1.73
N GLY A 81 -11.17 1.11 2.67
CA GLY A 81 -10.31 -0.07 2.79
C GLY A 81 -8.85 0.29 3.07
N ASP A 82 -7.94 -0.65 2.81
CA ASP A 82 -6.53 -0.51 3.19
C ASP A 82 -5.66 -0.09 2.00
N ILE A 83 -4.68 0.79 2.28
CA ILE A 83 -3.53 1.07 1.41
C ILE A 83 -2.30 0.51 2.12
N ARG A 84 -1.51 -0.31 1.42
CA ARG A 84 -0.40 -1.06 2.00
C ARG A 84 0.87 -0.84 1.20
N LEU A 85 1.97 -0.67 1.92
CA LEU A 85 3.32 -0.75 1.38
C LEU A 85 4.02 -1.96 2.01
N GLU A 86 4.41 -2.92 1.20
CA GLU A 86 5.18 -4.08 1.63
C GLU A 86 6.53 -4.03 0.89
N ILE A 87 7.60 -3.73 1.63
CA ILE A 87 8.96 -3.69 1.11
C ILE A 87 9.64 -4.97 1.58
N LEU A 88 10.00 -5.86 0.66
CA LEU A 88 10.73 -7.08 0.98
C LEU A 88 12.22 -6.82 0.96
N LYS A 89 12.97 -7.48 1.86
CA LYS A 89 14.42 -7.33 1.89
C LYS A 89 15.11 -7.83 0.62
N TYR A 90 14.53 -8.87 0.03
CA TYR A 90 15.03 -9.54 -1.16
C TYR A 90 13.91 -9.85 -2.14
N GLY A 91 14.25 -9.93 -3.41
CA GLY A 91 13.31 -10.29 -4.45
C GLY A 91 13.73 -9.85 -5.85
N VAL A 92 14.67 -8.91 -5.96
CA VAL A 92 15.06 -8.22 -7.20
C VAL A 92 13.83 -7.82 -8.05
N HIS A 93 14.06 -7.33 -9.27
CA HIS A 93 12.95 -6.81 -10.08
C HIS A 93 11.86 -7.84 -10.38
N ASN A 94 12.25 -9.05 -10.80
CA ASN A 94 11.30 -10.05 -11.30
C ASN A 94 11.01 -11.19 -10.32
N LYS A 95 11.99 -11.57 -9.49
CA LYS A 95 11.87 -12.77 -8.63
C LYS A 95 10.90 -12.54 -7.47
N ILE A 96 10.62 -11.29 -7.10
CA ILE A 96 9.57 -10.95 -6.15
C ILE A 96 8.20 -11.48 -6.58
N MET A 97 7.95 -11.57 -7.90
CA MET A 97 6.68 -12.09 -8.42
C MET A 97 6.44 -13.57 -8.08
N SER A 98 7.49 -14.35 -7.81
CA SER A 98 7.36 -15.74 -7.39
C SER A 98 7.23 -15.91 -5.87
N TYR A 99 7.27 -14.83 -5.09
CA TYR A 99 7.25 -14.91 -3.63
C TYR A 99 5.82 -14.98 -3.08
N PRO A 100 5.61 -15.65 -1.93
CA PRO A 100 4.30 -15.73 -1.28
C PRO A 100 3.66 -14.36 -0.98
N ALA A 101 4.47 -13.33 -0.75
CA ALA A 101 4.00 -11.96 -0.53
C ALA A 101 3.15 -11.44 -1.71
N THR A 102 3.57 -11.73 -2.95
CA THR A 102 2.82 -11.39 -4.16
C THR A 102 1.48 -12.10 -4.21
N GLY A 103 1.47 -13.42 -3.96
CA GLY A 103 0.23 -14.21 -3.91
C GLY A 103 -0.72 -13.71 -2.80
N LEU A 104 -0.18 -13.30 -1.65
CA LEU A 104 -0.96 -12.77 -0.55
C LEU A 104 -1.55 -11.40 -0.86
N ALA A 105 -0.81 -10.51 -1.52
CA ALA A 105 -1.31 -9.22 -2.00
C ALA A 105 -2.51 -9.41 -2.96
N ILE A 106 -2.38 -10.34 -3.91
CA ILE A 106 -3.46 -10.70 -4.85
C ILE A 106 -4.67 -11.25 -4.09
N SER A 107 -4.45 -12.21 -3.17
CA SER A 107 -5.52 -12.80 -2.36
C SER A 107 -6.31 -11.74 -1.58
N ARG A 108 -5.63 -10.78 -0.94
CA ARG A 108 -6.27 -9.66 -0.22
C ARG A 108 -7.11 -8.79 -1.15
N ALA A 109 -6.57 -8.44 -2.33
CA ALA A 109 -7.29 -7.66 -3.32
C ALA A 109 -8.62 -8.31 -3.72
N PHE A 110 -8.64 -9.62 -3.99
CA PHE A 110 -9.88 -10.34 -4.30
C PHE A 110 -10.81 -10.50 -3.07
N ALA A 111 -10.25 -10.79 -1.89
CA ALA A 111 -11.04 -10.93 -0.66
C ALA A 111 -11.74 -9.62 -0.24
N SER A 112 -11.20 -8.47 -0.63
CA SER A 112 -11.81 -7.14 -0.37
C SER A 112 -13.19 -6.99 -1.02
N VAL A 113 -13.43 -7.69 -2.15
CA VAL A 113 -14.70 -7.72 -2.88
C VAL A 113 -15.70 -8.66 -2.20
N SER A 114 -15.22 -9.78 -1.65
CA SER A 114 -16.05 -10.83 -1.02
C SER A 114 -16.56 -10.49 0.37
N ARG A 115 -16.00 -9.48 1.05
CA ARG A 115 -16.52 -8.94 2.33
C ARG A 115 -17.95 -8.35 2.25
N ARG A 116 -18.64 -8.50 1.11
CA ARG A 116 -20.05 -8.17 0.89
C ARG A 116 -21.04 -9.12 1.56
N VAL A 117 -20.64 -10.36 1.88
CA VAL A 117 -21.56 -11.31 2.53
C VAL A 117 -21.31 -11.25 4.03
N GLY A 118 -22.19 -10.53 4.72
CA GLY A 118 -22.15 -10.45 6.18
C GLY A 118 -22.07 -11.83 6.80
N SER A 119 -21.20 -11.97 7.80
CA SER A 119 -21.35 -13.01 8.80
C SER A 119 -22.76 -12.91 9.40
N PRO A 120 -23.46 -14.04 9.63
CA PRO A 120 -24.70 -14.05 10.39
C PRO A 120 -24.50 -13.53 11.82
#